data_AF-A0A7X9JLE8-F1
#
_entry.id   AF-A0A7X9JLE8-F1
#
_cell.length_a   1.000
_cell.length_b   1.000
_cell.length_c   1.000
_cell.angle_alpha   90.00
_cell.angle_beta   90.00
_cell.angle_gamma   90.00
#
_symmetry.space_group_name_H-M   'P 1'
#
loop_
_entity.id
_entity.type
_entity.pdbx_description
1 polymer ?
#
loop_
_entity_poly.entity_id
_entity_poly.type
_entity_poly.pdbx_seq_one_letter_code
_entity_poly.pdbx_strand_id
1 'polypeptide(L)'
;MMKTVTFIFLIIAKLSIFAQNKNDRILLSTNNQGKGQKIQISFTKGKQFNHPLLAIWLTTTDGKYIQTLYVSQSIAKGIYEHGKSEQGKWFPGEHRRPAA
;
A
#
# COMPACT_ATOMS: atom_id res chain seq x y z
N MET A 1 36.06 -0.53 -51.12
CA MET A 1 34.74 -1.20 -51.32
C MET A 1 34.05 -1.28 -49.97
N MET A 2 32.82 -0.76 -49.91
CA MET A 2 32.03 -0.36 -48.73
C MET A 2 32.02 -1.33 -47.54
N LYS A 3 32.26 -0.80 -46.33
CA LYS A 3 31.65 -1.27 -45.07
C LYS A 3 31.46 -0.09 -44.12
N THR A 4 30.68 0.90 -44.53
CA THR A 4 30.16 1.93 -43.64
C THR A 4 28.64 1.84 -43.64
N VAL A 5 28.04 2.15 -42.49
CA VAL A 5 26.59 2.34 -42.28
C VAL A 5 25.78 1.08 -41.96
N THR A 6 25.97 0.48 -40.79
CA THR A 6 24.85 -0.19 -40.08
C THR A 6 25.13 -0.34 -38.58
N PHE A 7 25.15 0.74 -37.79
CA PHE A 7 25.23 0.59 -36.32
C PHE A 7 24.50 1.65 -35.47
N ILE A 8 23.72 2.54 -36.09
CA ILE A 8 23.07 3.67 -35.37
C ILE A 8 21.56 3.44 -35.10
N PHE A 9 20.95 2.38 -35.63
CA PHE A 9 19.50 2.16 -35.44
C PHE A 9 19.12 1.36 -34.18
N LEU A 10 20.09 0.75 -33.48
CA LEU A 10 19.83 -0.15 -32.34
C LEU A 10 19.76 0.55 -30.96
N ILE A 11 20.08 1.84 -30.88
CA ILE A 11 20.11 2.57 -29.60
C ILE A 11 18.81 3.35 -29.34
N ILE A 12 18.09 3.77 -30.39
CA ILE A 12 16.87 4.59 -30.23
C ILE A 12 15.67 3.75 -29.76
N ALA A 13 15.62 2.45 -30.07
CA ALA A 13 14.49 1.58 -29.74
C ALA A 13 14.40 1.18 -28.25
N LYS A 14 15.44 1.44 -27.44
CA LYS A 14 15.43 1.11 -25.99
C LYS A 14 14.92 2.24 -25.09
N LEU A 15 14.65 3.44 -25.61
CA LEU A 15 14.18 4.57 -24.79
C LEU A 15 12.67 4.55 -24.51
N SER A 16 11.91 3.70 -25.19
CA SER A 16 10.52 3.42 -24.83
C SER A 16 10.46 2.36 -23.73
N ILE A 17 11.14 2.62 -22.60
CA ILE A 17 10.90 1.85 -21.39
C ILE A 17 9.46 2.19 -20.98
N PHE A 18 8.59 1.20 -21.19
CA PHE A 18 7.21 1.18 -20.73
C PHE A 18 7.08 1.83 -19.35
N ALA A 19 6.54 3.04 -19.30
CA ALA A 19 5.92 3.55 -18.09
C ALA A 19 4.63 2.71 -17.90
N GLN A 20 4.78 1.48 -17.40
CA GLN A 20 3.63 0.71 -16.94
C GLN A 20 3.06 1.49 -15.76
N ASN A 21 1.92 2.15 -15.99
CA ASN A 21 1.11 2.70 -14.92
C ASN A 21 0.58 1.51 -14.13
N LYS A 22 1.38 1.07 -13.15
CA LYS A 22 1.09 -0.10 -12.35
C LYS A 22 -0.12 0.27 -11.50
N ASN A 23 -1.29 -0.22 -11.91
CA ASN A 23 -2.53 -0.04 -11.17
C ASN A 23 -2.47 -0.99 -9.96
N ASP A 24 -1.71 -0.59 -8.93
CA ASP A 24 -1.51 -1.34 -7.69
C ASP A 24 -2.82 -1.30 -6.88
N ARG A 25 -3.84 -2.02 -7.35
CA ARG A 25 -5.05 -2.29 -6.57
C ARG A 25 -4.71 -3.37 -5.56
N ILE A 26 -4.72 -3.00 -4.28
CA ILE A 26 -4.56 -3.95 -3.19
C ILE A 26 -5.96 -4.48 -2.83
N LEU A 27 -6.18 -5.77 -3.03
CA LEU A 27 -7.39 -6.45 -2.58
C LEU A 27 -7.10 -7.16 -1.25
N LEU A 28 -7.90 -6.84 -0.23
CA LEU A 28 -7.83 -7.47 1.08
C LEU A 28 -9.17 -8.14 1.36
N SER A 29 -9.12 -9.39 1.85
CA SER A 29 -10.30 -10.14 2.23
C SER A 29 -10.11 -10.67 3.64
N THR A 30 -10.99 -10.27 4.55
CA THR A 30 -11.01 -10.70 5.94
C THR A 30 -12.28 -11.53 6.17
N ASN A 31 -12.21 -12.49 7.10
CA ASN A 31 -13.37 -13.29 7.50
C ASN A 31 -14.12 -13.97 6.33
N ASN A 32 -13.40 -14.66 5.44
CA ASN A 32 -13.98 -15.30 4.25
C ASN A 32 -15.03 -16.37 4.55
N GLN A 33 -15.02 -16.93 5.76
CA GLN A 33 -15.98 -17.92 6.24
C GLN A 33 -17.09 -17.29 7.11
N GLY A 34 -17.12 -15.96 7.19
CA GLY A 34 -18.11 -15.23 7.96
C GLY A 34 -19.52 -15.49 7.46
N LYS A 35 -20.46 -15.58 8.40
CA LYS A 35 -21.89 -15.63 8.11
C LYS A 35 -22.46 -14.21 8.24
N GLY A 36 -23.32 -13.79 7.31
CA GLY A 36 -23.97 -12.48 7.35
C GLY A 36 -23.73 -11.65 6.09
N GLN A 37 -23.82 -10.33 6.24
CA GLN A 37 -23.74 -9.41 5.11
C GLN A 37 -22.30 -9.19 4.64
N LYS A 38 -22.09 -9.28 3.33
CA LYS A 38 -20.80 -8.93 2.71
C LYS A 38 -20.62 -7.41 2.74
N ILE A 39 -19.52 -6.96 3.32
CA ILE A 39 -19.12 -5.56 3.35
C ILE A 39 -17.95 -5.40 2.39
N GLN A 40 -18.08 -4.49 1.42
CA GLN A 40 -17.01 -4.12 0.50
C GLN A 40 -16.69 -2.64 0.66
N ILE A 41 -15.43 -2.35 0.93
CA ILE A 41 -14.93 -0.98 1.12
C ILE A 41 -13.84 -0.76 0.08
N SER A 42 -13.99 0.29 -0.74
CA SER A 42 -13.06 0.63 -1.80
C SER A 42 -12.39 1.97 -1.47
N PHE A 43 -11.06 1.98 -1.45
CA PHE A 43 -10.27 3.20 -1.28
C PHE A 43 -9.60 3.56 -2.59
N THR A 44 -9.69 4.83 -2.97
CA THR A 44 -8.92 5.39 -4.09
C THR A 44 -7.85 6.30 -3.52
N LYS A 45 -6.59 6.04 -3.88
CA LYS A 45 -5.47 6.88 -3.46
C LYS A 45 -5.65 8.31 -3.97
N GLY A 46 -5.62 9.28 -3.06
CA GLY A 46 -5.55 10.70 -3.39
C GLY A 46 -4.11 11.17 -3.64
N LYS A 47 -3.95 12.42 -4.13
CA LYS A 47 -2.61 12.99 -4.47
C LYS A 47 -1.62 13.04 -3.28
N GLN A 48 -2.12 13.16 -2.06
CA GLN A 48 -1.30 13.41 -0.86
C GLN A 48 -1.31 12.27 0.18
N PHE A 49 -2.15 11.25 0.02
CA PHE A 49 -2.25 10.14 0.97
C PHE A 49 -1.47 8.93 0.47
N ASN A 50 -0.18 8.88 0.81
CA ASN A 50 0.70 7.80 0.36
C ASN A 50 0.62 6.54 1.25
N HIS A 51 0.31 6.67 2.54
CA HIS A 51 0.30 5.55 3.49
C HIS A 51 -0.80 5.73 4.58
N PRO A 52 -2.09 5.50 4.26
CA PRO A 52 -3.16 5.69 5.22
C PRO A 52 -3.09 4.62 6.33
N LEU A 53 -3.17 5.09 7.58
CA LEU A 53 -3.41 4.25 8.76
C LEU A 53 -4.92 4.26 9.02
N LEU A 54 -5.54 3.08 9.05
CA LEU A 54 -6.98 2.94 9.12
C LEU A 54 -7.35 1.87 10.15
N ALA A 55 -8.43 2.12 10.86
CA ALA A 55 -9.15 1.14 11.65
C ALA A 55 -10.63 1.25 11.29
N ILE A 56 -11.26 0.11 11.00
CA ILE A 56 -12.65 0.02 10.58
C ILE A 56 -13.32 -1.00 11.49
N TRP A 57 -14.38 -0.58 12.17
CA TRP A 57 -15.17 -1.43 13.04
C TRP A 57 -16.66 -1.12 12.90
N LEU A 58 -17.48 -2.08 13.30
CA LEU A 58 -18.92 -1.95 13.36
C LEU A 58 -19.35 -1.44 14.74
N THR A 59 -20.33 -0.55 14.71
CA THR A 59 -21.03 -0.08 15.89
C THR A 59 -22.53 -0.22 15.68
N THR A 60 -23.24 -0.33 16.79
CA THR A 60 -24.69 -0.10 16.86
C THR A 60 -25.01 1.38 16.62
N THR A 61 -26.27 1.71 16.36
CA THR A 61 -26.70 3.10 16.15
C THR A 61 -26.52 3.98 17.39
N ASP A 62 -26.50 3.39 18.58
CA ASP A 62 -26.17 4.04 19.86
C ASP A 62 -24.67 4.06 20.16
N GLY A 63 -23.82 3.67 19.21
CA GLY A 63 -22.36 3.78 19.30
C GLY A 63 -21.65 2.64 20.05
N LYS A 64 -22.36 1.61 20.50
CA LYS A 64 -21.72 0.44 21.12
C LYS A 64 -20.95 -0.37 20.08
N TYR A 65 -19.71 -0.71 20.40
CA TYR A 65 -18.84 -1.56 19.60
C TYR A 65 -19.46 -2.94 19.35
N ILE A 66 -19.30 -3.46 18.13
CA ILE A 66 -19.71 -4.80 17.73
C ILE A 66 -18.46 -5.64 17.40
N GLN A 67 -17.72 -5.25 16.36
CA GLN A 67 -16.54 -5.98 15.91
C GLN A 67 -15.64 -5.14 15.01
N THR A 68 -14.34 -5.43 15.02
CA THR A 68 -13.36 -4.89 14.08
C THR A 68 -13.41 -5.62 12.74
N LEU A 69 -13.44 -4.89 11.63
CA LEU A 69 -13.39 -5.41 10.26
C LEU A 69 -11.98 -5.38 9.67
N TYR A 70 -11.22 -4.33 10.00
CA TYR A 70 -9.87 -4.11 9.50
C TYR A 70 -9.09 -3.15 10.40
N VAL A 71 -7.79 -3.41 10.57
CA VAL A 71 -6.83 -2.46 11.16
C VAL A 71 -5.53 -2.56 10.36
N SER A 72 -4.93 -1.41 10.04
CA SER A 72 -3.62 -1.36 9.39
C SER A 72 -2.59 -2.16 10.19
N GLN A 73 -1.79 -2.99 9.51
CA GLN A 73 -0.84 -3.90 10.16
C GLN A 73 0.12 -3.21 11.12
N SER A 74 0.56 -1.99 10.80
CA SER A 74 1.45 -1.20 11.66
C SER A 74 0.79 -0.79 12.98
N ILE A 75 -0.50 -0.48 12.97
CA ILE A 75 -1.28 -0.21 14.19
C ILE A 75 -1.47 -1.51 14.97
N ALA A 76 -1.87 -2.59 14.30
CA ALA A 76 -2.16 -3.88 14.96
C ALA A 76 -0.91 -4.50 15.61
N LYS A 77 0.26 -4.38 14.97
CA LYS A 77 1.53 -4.94 15.47
C LYS A 77 2.36 -3.95 16.29
N GLY A 78 2.08 -2.64 16.21
CA GLY A 78 2.94 -1.59 16.76
C GLY A 78 4.28 -1.43 16.05
N ILE A 79 4.46 -2.06 14.87
CA ILE A 79 5.71 -2.05 14.08
C ILE A 79 5.51 -1.20 12.83
N TYR A 80 6.33 -0.17 12.68
CA TYR A 80 6.31 0.74 11.54
C TYR A 80 7.52 0.46 10.65
N GLU A 81 7.32 0.42 9.32
CA GLU A 81 8.42 0.15 8.36
C GLU A 81 9.56 1.16 8.46
N HIS A 82 9.24 2.40 8.83
CA HIS A 82 10.22 3.45 9.15
C HIS A 82 10.17 3.81 10.64
N GLY A 83 10.27 2.80 11.50
CA GLY A 83 10.15 2.93 12.95
C GLY A 83 11.44 3.35 13.64
N LYS A 84 12.61 3.01 13.08
CA LYS A 84 13.93 3.30 13.64
C LYS A 84 14.84 3.92 12.58
N SER A 85 15.66 4.88 12.97
CA SER A 85 16.75 5.42 12.14
C SER A 85 18.09 5.06 12.77
N GLU A 86 18.92 4.33 12.04
CA GLU A 86 20.30 4.00 12.45
C GLU A 86 21.25 4.35 11.32
N GLN A 87 22.29 5.12 11.61
CA GLN A 87 23.34 5.48 10.65
C GLN A 87 22.78 6.08 9.34
N GLY A 88 21.70 6.87 9.45
CA GLY A 88 21.04 7.50 8.31
C GLY A 88 20.15 6.58 7.47
N LYS A 89 19.92 5.33 7.89
CA LYS A 89 19.03 4.37 7.24
C LYS A 89 17.80 4.11 8.10
N TRP A 90 16.65 3.96 7.44
CA TRP A 90 15.38 3.61 8.09
C TRP A 90 15.20 2.10 8.17
N PHE A 91 14.75 1.63 9.31
CA PHE A 91 14.47 0.22 9.58
C PHE A 91 13.08 0.04 10.21
N PRO A 92 12.45 -1.13 10.00
CA PRO A 92 11.27 -1.50 10.75
C PRO A 92 11.56 -1.51 12.24
N GLY A 93 10.66 -0.95 13.03
CA GLY A 93 10.84 -0.86 14.46
C GLY A 93 9.53 -0.70 15.20
N GLU A 94 9.51 -1.21 16.43
CA GLU A 94 8.43 -0.91 17.37
C GLU A 94 8.42 0.58 17.69
N HIS A 95 7.25 1.19 17.60
CA HIS A 95 7.10 2.60 17.92
C HIS A 95 5.71 2.87 18.47
N ARG A 96 5.59 3.52 19.63
CA ARG A 96 4.28 3.96 20.13
C ARG A 96 3.94 5.30 19.50
N ARG A 97 2.91 5.33 18.65
CA ARG A 97 2.30 6.57 18.17
C ARG A 97 0.91 6.70 18.78
N PRO A 98 0.77 7.30 19.98
CA PRO A 98 -0.54 7.47 20.61
C PRO A 98 -1.51 8.38 19.83
N ALA A 99 -0.99 9.16 18.88
CA ALA A 99 -1.78 9.99 17.97
C ALA A 99 -2.10 9.33 16.62
N ALA A 100 -1.65 8.09 16.39
CA ALA A 100 -1.94 7.32 15.18
C ALA A 100 -3.09 6.32 15.38
#